data_AF-A0A813KRH5-F1
#
_entry.id   AF-A0A813KRH5-F1
#
_cell.length_a   1.000
_cell.length_b   1.000
_cell.length_c   1.000
_cell.angle_alpha   90.00
_cell.angle_beta   90.00
_cell.angle_gamma   90.00
#
_symmetry.space_group_name_H-M   'P 1'
#
loop_
_entity.id
_entity.type
_entity.pdbx_description
1 polymer ?
#
loop_
_entity_poly.entity_id
_entity_poly.type
_entity_poly.pdbx_seq_one_letter_code
_entity_poly.pdbx_strand_id
1 'polypeptide(L)'
;MSKQEAADSQAVSTVAECKGDVVSGKGKGKDQVETISLCVDQAEWLLGAAERHCPEAGAPEKWQGLRQLIDCSNREPPKTKKTIFLTVRCRRCLQHTRGGDKREYEIELPADQWQWLESVKERCTHSSVSKTIRIMIDFYKPLCEFDAVLEQAIFKCRESPGPSIEPAAA
;
A
#
# COMPACT_ATOMS: atom_id res chain seq x y z
N MET A 1 55.24 -20.50 5.06
CA MET A 1 54.05 -20.14 4.26
C MET A 1 53.21 -21.39 4.11
N SER A 2 51.96 -21.35 4.58
CA SER A 2 50.78 -22.10 4.10
C SER A 2 49.76 -22.18 5.24
N LYS A 3 48.84 -21.22 5.20
CA LYS A 3 47.61 -21.21 5.99
C LYS A 3 46.63 -22.20 5.35
N GLN A 4 45.90 -22.95 6.16
CA GLN A 4 44.69 -23.63 5.69
C GLN A 4 43.61 -23.39 6.73
N GLU A 5 42.68 -22.50 6.37
CA GLU A 5 41.52 -22.11 7.17
C GLU A 5 40.36 -23.07 6.91
N ALA A 6 39.61 -23.33 7.98
CA ALA A 6 38.39 -24.12 7.99
C ALA A 6 37.25 -23.37 7.29
N ALA A 7 36.48 -24.07 6.47
CA ALA A 7 35.21 -23.61 5.96
C ALA A 7 34.09 -24.55 6.45
N ASP A 8 33.43 -24.12 7.52
CA ASP A 8 32.15 -24.60 8.00
C ASP A 8 31.08 -23.62 7.49
N SER A 9 30.11 -24.11 6.70
CA SER A 9 28.81 -23.47 6.50
C SER A 9 27.96 -24.31 5.53
N GLN A 10 27.04 -25.11 6.08
CA GLN A 10 25.84 -25.51 5.35
C GLN A 10 24.63 -25.06 6.14
N ALA A 11 24.08 -23.92 5.72
CA ALA A 11 22.80 -23.42 6.19
C ALA A 11 21.67 -24.10 5.43
N VAL A 12 20.88 -24.86 6.19
CA VAL A 12 19.56 -25.39 5.83
C VAL A 12 18.63 -24.23 5.46
N SER A 13 18.05 -24.26 4.27
CA SER A 13 16.96 -23.36 3.87
C SER A 13 15.71 -24.20 3.61
N THR A 14 14.87 -24.31 4.64
CA THR A 14 13.52 -24.84 4.53
C THR A 14 12.60 -23.74 4.02
N VAL A 15 12.05 -23.96 2.83
CA VAL A 15 10.99 -23.13 2.26
C VAL A 15 9.72 -23.31 3.10
N ALA A 16 9.37 -22.28 3.87
CA ALA A 16 8.13 -22.23 4.62
C ALA A 16 7.02 -21.68 3.73
N GLU A 17 6.11 -22.56 3.31
CA GLU A 17 4.81 -22.23 2.73
C GLU A 17 3.98 -21.44 3.76
N CYS A 18 3.80 -20.13 3.53
CA CYS A 18 2.84 -19.33 4.26
C CYS A 18 1.52 -19.29 3.47
N LYS A 19 0.53 -20.05 3.92
CA LYS A 19 -0.88 -19.86 3.56
C LYS A 19 -1.30 -18.46 4.00
N GLY A 20 -1.31 -17.51 3.07
CA GLY A 20 -1.90 -16.21 3.27
C GLY A 20 -3.39 -16.28 2.99
N ASP A 21 -4.21 -15.87 3.97
CA ASP A 21 -5.62 -15.61 3.77
C ASP A 21 -5.80 -14.46 2.77
N VAL A 22 -5.91 -14.82 1.50
CA VAL A 22 -6.37 -13.93 0.44
C VAL A 22 -7.88 -13.77 0.65
N VAL A 23 -8.29 -12.69 1.31
CA VAL A 23 -9.67 -12.19 1.19
C VAL A 23 -9.80 -11.63 -0.22
N SER A 24 -10.14 -12.51 -1.16
CA SER A 24 -10.48 -12.15 -2.54
C SER A 24 -11.95 -11.74 -2.56
N GLY A 25 -12.24 -10.52 -2.11
CA GLY A 25 -13.57 -9.93 -2.17
C GLY A 25 -13.90 -9.47 -3.59
N LYS A 26 -14.39 -10.36 -4.45
CA LYS A 26 -15.03 -9.97 -5.73
C LYS A 26 -16.45 -9.49 -5.45
N GLY A 27 -16.58 -8.31 -4.87
CA GLY A 27 -17.85 -7.59 -4.75
C GLY A 27 -17.69 -6.21 -5.36
N LYS A 28 -18.58 -5.81 -6.26
CA LYS A 28 -18.75 -4.38 -6.63
C LYS A 28 -19.30 -3.67 -5.38
N GLY A 29 -18.44 -3.42 -4.40
CA GLY A 29 -18.75 -2.59 -3.26
C GLY A 29 -19.05 -1.19 -3.76
N LYS A 30 -20.09 -0.55 -3.22
CA LYS A 30 -20.32 0.87 -3.49
C LYS A 30 -19.13 1.66 -2.95
N ASP A 31 -18.68 2.64 -3.70
CA ASP A 31 -17.66 3.57 -3.22
C ASP A 31 -18.20 4.30 -1.98
N GLN A 32 -17.36 4.43 -0.97
CA GLN A 32 -17.64 5.15 0.27
C GLN A 32 -16.67 6.32 0.38
N VAL A 33 -17.19 7.44 0.87
CA VAL A 33 -16.42 8.67 1.06
C VAL A 33 -16.21 8.88 2.56
N GLU A 34 -14.95 9.03 2.97
CA GLU A 34 -14.58 9.40 4.34
C GLU A 34 -13.60 10.57 4.35
N THR A 35 -13.63 11.32 5.46
CA THR A 35 -12.70 12.43 5.71
C THR A 35 -11.45 11.92 6.42
N ILE A 36 -10.29 12.11 5.80
CA ILE A 36 -9.01 11.60 6.28
C ILE A 36 -8.00 12.74 6.43
N SER A 37 -7.37 12.78 7.61
CA SER A 37 -6.30 13.73 7.95
C SER A 37 -4.93 13.26 7.46
N LEU A 38 -4.40 13.88 6.40
CA LEU A 38 -3.08 13.60 5.82
C LEU A 38 -2.18 14.84 5.87
N CYS A 39 -0.86 14.64 5.88
CA CYS A 39 0.07 15.73 5.62
C CYS A 39 -0.01 16.13 4.14
N VAL A 40 0.19 17.42 3.83
CA VAL A 40 0.16 17.93 2.45
C VAL A 40 1.08 17.13 1.53
N ASP A 41 2.31 16.86 1.99
CA ASP A 41 3.31 16.14 1.20
C ASP A 41 2.98 14.65 0.98
N GLN A 42 2.13 14.07 1.82
CA GLN A 42 1.64 12.70 1.67
C GLN A 42 0.52 12.66 0.62
N ALA A 43 -0.40 13.63 0.68
CA ALA A 43 -1.46 13.78 -0.31
C ALA A 43 -0.88 14.09 -1.70
N GLU A 44 0.02 15.07 -1.81
CA GLU A 44 0.69 15.43 -3.06
C GLU A 44 1.46 14.25 -3.67
N TRP A 45 2.13 13.46 -2.84
CA TRP A 45 2.84 12.26 -3.32
C TRP A 45 1.88 11.23 -3.93
N LEU A 46 0.74 10.96 -3.29
CA LEU A 46 -0.26 10.03 -3.80
C LEU A 46 -0.86 10.50 -5.14
N LEU A 47 -1.21 11.79 -5.22
CA LEU A 47 -1.76 12.40 -6.43
C LEU A 47 -0.74 12.33 -7.58
N GLY A 48 0.48 12.78 -7.33
CA GLY A 48 1.53 12.78 -8.34
C GLY A 48 1.96 11.38 -8.78
N ALA A 49 1.96 10.39 -7.87
CA ALA A 49 2.31 9.01 -8.24
C ALA A 49 1.29 8.40 -9.21
N ALA A 50 0.00 8.65 -9.00
CA ALA A 50 -1.04 8.19 -9.92
C ALA A 50 -0.90 8.86 -11.29
N GLU A 51 -0.68 10.18 -11.34
CA GLU A 51 -0.50 10.92 -12.59
C GLU A 51 0.71 10.41 -13.40
N ARG A 52 1.82 10.09 -12.73
CA ARG A 52 3.04 9.57 -13.40
C ARG A 52 2.84 8.20 -14.05
N HIS A 53 1.96 7.35 -13.50
CA HIS A 53 1.86 5.94 -13.88
C HIS A 53 0.54 5.54 -14.54
N CYS A 54 -0.42 6.47 -14.63
CA CYS A 54 -1.72 6.28 -15.28
C CYS A 54 -2.11 7.44 -16.24
N PRO A 55 -1.25 7.84 -17.20
CA PRO A 55 -1.57 8.96 -18.10
C PRO A 55 -2.66 8.65 -19.15
N GLU A 56 -2.89 7.38 -19.48
CA GLU A 56 -3.73 6.98 -20.62
C GLU A 56 -5.21 6.75 -20.27
N ALA A 57 -5.58 6.70 -19.00
CA ALA A 57 -6.94 6.33 -18.56
C ALA A 57 -7.95 7.50 -18.54
N GLY A 58 -7.61 8.66 -19.11
CA GLY A 58 -8.31 9.91 -18.82
C GLY A 58 -7.80 10.55 -17.53
N ALA A 59 -8.49 11.57 -17.00
CA ALA A 59 -8.10 12.17 -15.72
C ALA A 59 -8.16 11.08 -14.64
N PRO A 60 -7.04 10.72 -13.99
CA PRO A 60 -7.04 9.66 -13.00
C PRO A 60 -8.00 10.05 -11.88
N GLU A 61 -8.77 9.07 -11.37
CA GLU A 61 -9.55 9.28 -10.17
C GLU A 61 -8.62 9.83 -9.07
N LYS A 62 -9.08 10.88 -8.38
CA LYS A 62 -8.27 11.66 -7.44
C LYS A 62 -7.50 10.79 -6.43
N TRP A 63 -8.02 9.63 -6.05
CA TRP A 63 -7.40 8.76 -5.06
C TRP A 63 -6.90 7.42 -5.62
N GLN A 64 -6.69 7.33 -6.93
CA GLN A 64 -6.22 6.11 -7.60
C GLN A 64 -4.89 5.60 -7.00
N GLY A 65 -3.95 6.50 -6.70
CA GLY A 65 -2.69 6.12 -6.08
C GLY A 65 -2.88 5.47 -4.70
N LEU A 66 -3.84 5.95 -3.91
CA LEU A 66 -4.15 5.34 -2.62
C LEU A 66 -4.80 3.96 -2.79
N ARG A 67 -5.73 3.81 -3.75
CA ARG A 67 -6.36 2.52 -4.08
C ARG A 67 -5.29 1.46 -4.41
N GLN A 68 -4.34 1.81 -5.27
CA GLN A 68 -3.24 0.93 -5.68
C GLN A 68 -2.31 0.59 -4.50
N LEU A 69 -2.02 1.57 -3.64
CA LEU A 69 -1.17 1.37 -2.47
C LEU A 69 -1.81 0.42 -1.45
N ILE A 70 -3.12 0.53 -1.23
CA ILE A 70 -3.89 -0.38 -0.38
C ILE A 70 -3.84 -1.80 -0.95
N ASP A 71 -4.11 -1.96 -2.25
CA ASP A 71 -4.06 -3.26 -2.91
C ASP A 71 -2.68 -3.91 -2.83
N CYS A 72 -1.61 -3.11 -3.02
CA CYS A 72 -0.24 -3.56 -2.85
C CYS A 72 0.00 -4.04 -1.42
N SER A 73 -0.32 -3.20 -0.43
CA SER A 73 -0.17 -3.50 0.99
C SER A 73 -0.98 -4.72 1.45
N ASN A 74 -2.17 -4.93 0.86
CA ASN A 74 -2.99 -6.09 1.14
C ASN A 74 -2.40 -7.39 0.55
N ARG A 75 -1.63 -7.31 -0.55
CA ARG A 75 -0.96 -8.48 -1.13
C ARG A 75 0.38 -8.82 -0.46
N GLU A 76 0.91 -7.92 0.36
CA GLU A 76 2.16 -8.15 1.07
C GLU A 76 2.13 -9.42 1.93
N PRO A 77 3.25 -10.16 2.02
CA PRO A 77 3.38 -11.29 2.95
C PRO A 77 3.16 -10.84 4.40
N PRO A 78 2.69 -11.74 5.29
CA PRO A 78 2.45 -11.41 6.70
C PRO A 78 3.66 -10.79 7.41
N LYS A 79 4.88 -11.24 7.07
CA LYS A 79 6.13 -10.69 7.59
C LYS A 79 6.30 -9.22 7.21
N THR A 80 6.05 -8.87 5.95
CA THR A 80 6.16 -7.49 5.46
C THR A 80 5.05 -6.62 6.05
N LYS A 81 3.80 -7.11 6.12
CA LYS A 81 2.70 -6.39 6.78
C LYS A 81 2.99 -6.07 8.24
N LYS A 82 3.57 -7.02 8.98
CA LYS A 82 4.04 -6.79 10.35
C LYS A 82 5.08 -5.68 10.39
N THR A 83 6.03 -5.67 9.46
CA THR A 83 7.01 -4.57 9.35
C THR A 83 6.31 -3.24 9.12
N ILE A 84 5.41 -3.15 8.13
CA ILE A 84 4.68 -1.93 7.77
C ILE A 84 3.88 -1.39 8.95
N PHE A 85 3.01 -2.21 9.55
CA PHE A 85 1.99 -1.72 10.48
C PHE A 85 2.36 -1.83 11.96
N LEU A 86 3.29 -2.71 12.34
CA LEU A 86 3.64 -2.93 13.75
C LEU A 86 5.07 -2.51 14.08
N THR A 87 6.03 -2.72 13.17
CA THR A 87 7.45 -2.43 13.44
C THR A 87 7.82 -1.00 13.08
N VAL A 88 7.34 -0.49 11.95
CA VAL A 88 7.69 0.85 11.47
C VAL A 88 7.05 1.89 12.39
N ARG A 89 7.85 2.37 13.33
CA ARG A 89 7.68 3.71 13.88
C ARG A 89 8.03 4.64 12.74
N CYS A 90 7.10 5.51 12.32
CA CYS A 90 7.26 6.30 11.09
C CYS A 90 8.69 6.83 10.98
N ARG A 91 9.38 6.70 9.84
CA ARG A 91 10.78 7.17 9.74
C ARG A 91 10.92 8.67 10.04
N ARG A 92 9.80 9.40 10.02
CA ARG A 92 9.62 10.80 10.43
C ARG A 92 9.42 11.02 11.93
N CYS A 93 9.09 9.98 12.69
CA CYS A 93 8.78 10.03 14.13
C CYS A 93 10.06 10.08 14.99
N LEU A 94 11.23 9.78 14.40
CA LEU A 94 12.53 9.91 15.04
C LEU A 94 13.06 11.36 15.03
N GLN A 95 12.40 12.28 14.33
CA GLN A 95 12.74 13.70 14.42
C GLN A 95 11.67 14.46 15.19
N HIS A 96 12.11 15.24 16.18
CA HIS A 96 11.34 16.22 16.94
C HIS A 96 10.78 17.38 16.09
N THR A 97 10.47 17.15 14.83
CA THR A 97 9.77 18.08 13.96
C THR A 97 8.27 17.93 14.22
N ARG A 98 7.63 19.01 14.66
CA ARG A 98 6.17 19.17 14.69
C ARG A 98 5.62 18.52 13.42
N GLY A 99 4.80 17.47 13.57
CA GLY A 99 4.19 16.77 12.44
C GLY A 99 3.65 17.81 11.48
N GLY A 100 4.02 17.71 10.20
CA GLY A 100 3.71 18.72 9.19
C GLY A 100 2.22 19.10 9.14
N ASP A 101 1.91 20.18 8.44
CA ASP A 101 0.54 20.68 8.29
C ASP A 101 -0.39 19.56 7.80
N LYS A 102 -1.37 19.20 8.63
CA LYS A 102 -2.35 18.16 8.34
C LYS A 102 -3.62 18.82 7.87
N ARG A 103 -4.13 18.32 6.75
CA ARG A 103 -5.40 18.77 6.18
C ARG A 103 -6.35 17.60 6.07
N GLU A 104 -7.62 17.93 6.12
CA GLU A 104 -8.69 16.97 5.91
C GLU A 104 -8.96 16.82 4.42
N TYR A 105 -8.98 15.58 3.95
CA TYR A 105 -9.23 15.21 2.57
C TYR A 105 -10.43 14.27 2.51
N GLU A 106 -11.39 14.57 1.65
CA GLU A 106 -12.44 13.62 1.29
C GLU A 106 -11.86 12.58 0.34
N ILE A 107 -11.78 11.34 0.82
CA ILE A 107 -11.22 10.20 0.11
C ILE A 107 -12.35 9.25 -0.26
N GLU A 108 -12.41 8.88 -1.53
CA GLU A 108 -13.38 7.93 -2.08
C GLU A 108 -12.69 6.60 -2.41
N LEU A 109 -13.04 5.54 -1.69
CA LEU A 109 -12.52 4.18 -1.91
C LEU A 109 -13.66 3.16 -1.97
N PRO A 110 -13.44 2.02 -2.64
CA PRO A 110 -14.32 0.87 -2.54
C PRO A 110 -14.53 0.42 -1.07
N ALA A 111 -15.75 -0.01 -0.74
CA ALA A 111 -16.11 -0.42 0.63
C ALA A 111 -15.24 -1.55 1.20
N ASP A 112 -14.74 -2.46 0.35
CA ASP A 112 -13.85 -3.55 0.76
C ASP A 112 -12.46 -3.04 1.18
N GLN A 113 -11.96 -1.99 0.52
CA GLN A 113 -10.72 -1.32 0.93
C GLN A 113 -10.89 -0.61 2.27
N TRP A 114 -12.03 0.07 2.50
CA TRP A 114 -12.34 0.66 3.81
C TRP A 114 -12.42 -0.39 4.92
N GLN A 115 -13.14 -1.48 4.66
CA GLN A 115 -13.26 -2.58 5.62
C GLN A 115 -11.88 -3.20 5.93
N TRP A 116 -11.02 -3.33 4.93
CA TRP A 116 -9.65 -3.81 5.13
C TRP A 116 -8.83 -2.84 5.99
N LEU A 117 -8.91 -1.54 5.72
CA LEU A 117 -8.22 -0.50 6.51
C LEU A 117 -8.68 -0.49 7.97
N GLU A 118 -9.98 -0.61 8.22
CA GLU A 118 -10.54 -0.75 9.57
C GLU A 118 -10.03 -2.02 10.25
N SER A 119 -10.02 -3.16 9.56
CA SER A 119 -9.46 -4.41 10.08
C SER A 119 -7.96 -4.31 10.41
N VAL A 120 -7.18 -3.55 9.63
CA VAL A 120 -5.76 -3.29 9.92
C VAL A 120 -5.62 -2.36 11.13
N LYS A 121 -6.39 -1.28 11.19
CA LYS A 121 -6.42 -0.34 12.31
C LYS A 121 -6.72 -1.07 13.62
N GLU A 122 -7.75 -1.91 13.67
CA GLU A 122 -8.14 -2.66 14.86
C GLU A 122 -7.03 -3.62 15.30
N ARG A 123 -6.54 -4.46 14.39
CA ARG A 123 -5.49 -5.46 14.71
C ARG A 123 -4.17 -4.85 15.13
N CYS A 124 -3.81 -3.70 14.55
CA CYS A 124 -2.57 -2.99 14.86
C CYS A 124 -2.77 -1.91 15.94
N THR A 125 -3.97 -1.80 16.52
CA THR A 125 -4.33 -0.83 17.57
C THR A 125 -4.02 0.62 17.17
N HIS A 126 -4.24 0.97 15.91
CA HIS A 126 -4.10 2.34 15.44
C HIS A 126 -5.27 3.19 15.92
N SER A 127 -5.00 4.45 16.26
CA SER A 127 -6.02 5.37 16.78
C SER A 127 -7.08 5.76 15.74
N SER A 128 -6.78 5.63 14.44
CA SER A 128 -7.71 5.95 13.35
C SER A 128 -7.25 5.32 12.03
N VAL A 129 -8.16 5.23 11.06
CA VAL A 129 -7.82 4.83 9.68
C VAL A 129 -6.84 5.82 9.05
N SER A 130 -6.97 7.13 9.31
CA SER A 130 -6.00 8.12 8.86
C SER A 130 -4.59 7.81 9.36
N LYS A 131 -4.45 7.31 10.60
CA LYS A 131 -3.13 6.85 11.10
C LYS A 131 -2.63 5.64 10.31
N THR A 132 -3.48 4.67 10.03
CA THR A 132 -3.12 3.50 9.20
C THR A 132 -2.63 3.91 7.81
N ILE A 133 -3.36 4.79 7.13
CA ILE A 133 -2.98 5.28 5.80
C ILE A 133 -1.63 6.02 5.85
N ARG A 134 -1.41 6.89 6.84
CA ARG A 134 -0.14 7.60 6.99
C ARG A 134 1.04 6.67 7.22
N ILE A 135 0.88 5.63 8.05
CA ILE A 135 1.94 4.63 8.29
C ILE A 135 2.30 3.91 6.98
N MET A 136 1.28 3.55 6.19
CA MET A 136 1.48 2.91 4.89
C MET A 136 2.23 3.84 3.92
N ILE A 137 1.83 5.12 3.82
CA ILE A 137 2.52 6.12 2.99
C ILE A 137 3.96 6.33 3.47
N ASP A 138 4.18 6.50 4.77
CA ASP A 138 5.50 6.73 5.35
C ASP A 138 6.45 5.54 5.16
N PHE A 139 5.91 4.34 4.94
CA PHE A 139 6.68 3.16 4.57
C PHE A 139 7.05 3.17 3.08
N TYR A 140 6.07 3.33 2.19
CA TYR A 140 6.29 3.19 0.75
C TYR A 140 6.92 4.40 0.09
N LYS A 141 6.55 5.63 0.50
CA LYS A 141 7.08 6.87 -0.08
C LYS A 141 8.62 6.88 -0.17
N PRO A 142 9.38 6.67 0.93
CA PRO A 142 10.84 6.64 0.83
C PRO A 142 11.34 5.46 0.00
N LEU A 143 10.66 4.31 -0.02
CA LEU A 143 11.10 3.18 -0.85
C LEU A 143 10.96 3.49 -2.33
N CYS A 144 9.86 4.11 -2.74
CA CYS A 144 9.63 4.57 -4.11
C CYS A 144 10.62 5.67 -4.53
N GLU A 145 11.00 6.58 -3.62
CA GLU A 145 12.00 7.61 -3.89
C GLU A 145 13.38 7.02 -4.24
N PHE A 146 13.73 5.85 -3.71
CA PHE A 146 15.00 5.17 -4.00
C PHE A 146 14.88 4.08 -5.09
N ASP A 147 13.67 3.61 -5.39
CA ASP A 147 13.41 2.51 -6.32
C ASP A 147 12.21 2.83 -7.22
N ALA A 148 12.52 3.37 -8.40
CA ALA A 148 11.52 3.67 -9.42
C ALA A 148 10.85 2.42 -10.00
N VAL A 149 11.51 1.26 -9.98
CA VAL A 149 10.91 0.00 -10.45
C VAL A 149 9.83 -0.45 -9.48
N LEU A 150 10.08 -0.31 -8.18
CA LEU A 150 9.07 -0.54 -7.15
C LEU A 150 7.90 0.43 -7.30
N GLU A 151 8.16 1.74 -7.45
CA GLU A 151 7.10 2.74 -7.67
C GLU A 151 6.22 2.35 -8.86
N GLN A 152 6.83 2.03 -10.00
CA GLN A 152 6.10 1.59 -11.19
C GLN A 152 5.30 0.31 -10.93
N ALA A 153 5.85 -0.66 -10.20
CA ALA A 153 5.15 -1.91 -9.89
C ALA A 153 3.91 -1.70 -9.00
N ILE A 154 3.96 -0.74 -8.09
CA ILE A 154 2.83 -0.38 -7.20
C ILE A 154 1.75 0.36 -7.99
N PHE A 155 2.14 1.42 -8.70
CA PHE A 155 1.19 2.36 -9.33
C PHE A 155 0.84 2.00 -10.78
N LYS A 156 1.28 0.83 -11.27
CA LYS A 156 0.92 0.37 -12.61
C LYS A 156 -0.59 0.38 -12.81
N CYS A 157 -1.05 1.10 -13.81
CA CYS A 157 -2.45 1.07 -14.22
C CYS A 157 -2.84 -0.38 -14.57
N ARG A 158 -3.64 -0.99 -13.70
CA ARG A 158 -4.30 -2.25 -14.00
C ARG A 158 -5.57 -1.86 -14.71
N GLU A 159 -5.66 -2.20 -15.99
CA GLU A 159 -6.94 -2.14 -16.70
C GLU A 159 -7.96 -2.89 -15.84
N SER A 160 -8.96 -2.16 -15.33
CA SER A 160 -10.13 -2.84 -14.78
C SER A 160 -10.66 -3.71 -15.90
N PRO A 161 -10.95 -5.01 -15.69
CA PRO A 161 -11.64 -5.78 -16.70
C PRO A 161 -12.94 -5.05 -16.99
N GLY A 162 -13.01 -4.41 -18.18
CA GLY A 162 -14.21 -3.72 -18.62
C GLY A 162 -15.40 -4.69 -18.56
N PRO A 163 -16.64 -4.17 -18.50
CA PRO A 163 -17.80 -5.05 -18.57
C PRO A 163 -17.69 -5.89 -19.84
N SER A 164 -17.42 -7.19 -19.68
CA SER A 164 -17.51 -8.14 -20.77
C SER A 164 -18.93 -8.06 -21.30
N ILE A 165 -19.10 -7.38 -22.43
CA ILE A 165 -20.33 -7.44 -23.20
C ILE A 165 -20.34 -8.85 -23.75
N GLU A 166 -20.99 -9.79 -23.04
CA GLU A 166 -21.29 -11.10 -23.61
C GLU A 166 -22.13 -10.87 -24.87
N PRO A 167 -21.73 -11.40 -26.05
CA PRO A 167 -22.55 -11.28 -27.23
C PRO A 167 -23.85 -12.04 -26.99
N ALA A 168 -24.96 -11.31 -27.05
CA ALA A 168 -26.30 -11.88 -27.01
C ALA A 168 -26.39 -12.96 -28.09
N ALA A 169 -26.56 -14.21 -27.65
CA ALA A 169 -26.79 -15.35 -28.51
C ALA A 169 -28.04 -15.08 -29.37
N ALA A 170 -27.86 -15.18 -30.69
CA ALA A 170 -28.93 -15.19 -31.68
C ALA A 170 -29.22 -16.63 -32.11
#